data_AF-A0A830F7A1-F1
#
_entry.id   AF-A0A830F7A1-F1
#
_cell.length_a   1.000
_cell.length_b   1.000
_cell.length_c   1.000
_cell.angle_alpha   90.00
_cell.angle_beta   90.00
_cell.angle_gamma   90.00
#
_symmetry.space_group_name_H-M   'P 1'
#
loop_
_entity.id
_entity.type
_entity.pdbx_description
1 polymer ?
#
loop_
_entity_poly.entity_id
_entity_poly.type
_entity_poly.pdbx_seq_one_letter_code
_entity_poly.pdbx_strand_id
1 'polypeptide(L)' 'MVERETVVEAAVALIGVVLFYVIVIGGASVSGSSLGESGALTVLAGIVVFVVSMAGAGWWLSTQYD' A
#
# COMPACT_ATOMS: atom_id res chain seq x y z
N MET A 1 -3.83 -16.48 -21.95
CA MET A 1 -2.41 -16.09 -21.88
C MET A 1 -2.42 -14.77 -21.12
N VAL A 2 -1.68 -14.63 -20.02
CA VAL A 2 -1.70 -13.37 -19.25
C VAL A 2 -0.83 -12.37 -20.00
N GLU A 3 -1.37 -11.20 -20.30
CA GLU A 3 -0.66 -10.13 -20.99
C GLU A 3 0.34 -9.46 -20.03
N ARG A 4 1.45 -8.95 -20.57
CA ARG A 4 2.53 -8.36 -19.74
C ARG A 4 2.01 -7.20 -18.89
N GLU A 5 1.04 -6.46 -19.40
CA GLU A 5 0.36 -5.34 -18.72
C GLU A 5 -0.40 -5.81 -17.48
N THR A 6 -1.19 -6.88 -17.60
CA THR A 6 -1.88 -7.49 -16.45
C THR A 6 -0.90 -7.95 -15.38
N VAL A 7 0.28 -8.46 -15.77
CA VAL A 7 1.33 -8.85 -14.80
C VAL A 7 1.90 -7.62 -14.07
N VAL A 8 2.12 -6.52 -14.78
CA VAL A 8 2.64 -5.27 -14.20
C VAL A 8 1.63 -4.68 -13.21
N GLU A 9 0.36 -4.61 -13.59
CA GLU A 9 -0.72 -4.12 -12.71
C GLU A 9 -0.85 -4.96 -11.43
N ALA A 10 -0.83 -6.28 -11.57
CA ALA A 10 -0.88 -7.19 -10.43
C ALA A 10 0.36 -7.03 -9.52
N ALA A 11 1.55 -6.85 -10.10
CA ALA A 11 2.77 -6.64 -9.34
C ALA A 11 2.74 -5.31 -8.57
N VAL A 12 2.27 -4.24 -9.19
CA VAL A 12 2.11 -2.92 -8.57
C VAL A 12 1.13 -2.98 -7.40
N ALA A 13 -0.02 -3.65 -7.58
CA ALA A 13 -0.99 -3.84 -6.51
C ALA A 13 -0.41 -4.65 -5.34
N LEU A 14 0.33 -5.72 -5.64
CA LEU A 14 0.97 -6.55 -4.63
C LEU A 14 2.04 -5.77 -3.84
N ILE A 15 2.83 -4.94 -4.51
CA ILE A 15 3.80 -4.04 -3.85
C ILE A 15 3.09 -3.09 -2.89
N GLY A 16 1.96 -2.49 -3.30
CA GLY A 16 1.15 -1.65 -2.43
C GLY A 16 0.72 -2.37 -1.15
N VAL A 17 0.23 -3.61 -1.28
CA VAL A 17 -0.18 -4.43 -0.13
C VAL A 17 0.98 -4.73 0.80
N VAL A 18 2.15 -5.06 0.25
CA VAL A 18 3.37 -5.30 1.04
C VAL A 18 3.78 -4.04 1.79
N LEU A 19 3.74 -2.87 1.14
CA LEU A 19 4.03 -1.57 1.76
C LEU A 19 3.10 -1.29 2.94
N PHE A 20 1.79 -1.49 2.75
CA PHE A 20 0.80 -1.33 3.82
C PHE A 20 1.11 -2.24 5.01
N TYR A 21 1.39 -3.52 4.74
CA TYR A 21 1.72 -4.49 5.77
C TYR A 21 2.97 -4.10 6.57
N VAL A 22 4.03 -3.64 5.88
CA VAL A 22 5.26 -3.15 6.52
C VAL A 22 4.99 -1.97 7.45
N ILE A 23 4.12 -1.03 7.06
CA ILE A 23 3.76 0.12 7.90
C ILE A 23 3.04 -0.34 9.17
N VAL A 24 2.08 -1.26 9.03
CA VAL A 24 1.29 -1.76 10.17
C VAL A 24 2.17 -2.54 11.16
N ILE A 25 2.98 -3.48 10.66
CA ILE A 25 3.88 -4.28 11.51
C ILE A 25 4.99 -3.42 12.12
N GLY A 26 5.58 -2.53 11.32
CA GLY A 26 6.59 -1.59 11.79
C GLY A 26 6.04 -0.70 12.90
N GLY A 27 4.86 -0.13 12.71
CA GLY A 27 4.22 0.70 13.74
C GLY A 27 3.81 -0.07 14.99
N ALA A 28 3.35 -1.32 14.84
CA ALA A 28 3.07 -2.20 15.98
C ALA A 28 4.34 -2.53 16.79
N SER A 29 5.49 -2.67 16.14
CA SER A 29 6.77 -2.91 16.81
C SER A 29 7.25 -1.71 17.64
N VAL A 30 6.86 -0.49 17.27
CA VAL A 30 7.28 0.76 17.93
C VAL A 30 6.28 1.18 19.02
N SER A 31 4.99 1.00 18.79
CA SER A 31 3.93 1.51 19.69
C SER A 31 3.69 0.63 20.93
N GLY A 32 4.27 -0.58 20.97
CA GLY A 32 3.90 -1.60 21.93
C GLY A 32 2.54 -2.21 21.56
N SER A 33 2.39 -3.52 21.79
CA SER A 33 1.41 -4.42 21.17
C SER A 33 -0.08 -4.12 21.38
N SER A 34 -0.48 -2.97 21.93
CA SER A 34 -1.88 -2.60 22.12
C SER A 34 -2.40 -1.74 20.98
N LEU A 35 -3.61 -2.04 20.51
CA LEU A 35 -4.41 -1.12 19.68
C LEU A 35 -4.94 0.02 20.56
N GLY A 36 -4.03 0.78 21.18
CA GLY A 36 -4.35 2.08 21.76
C GLY A 36 -4.51 3.14 20.67
N GLU A 37 -4.72 4.39 21.09
CA GLU A 37 -4.87 5.54 20.19
C GLU A 37 -3.73 5.67 19.18
N SER A 38 -2.48 5.47 19.61
CA SER A 38 -1.30 5.48 18.75
C SER A 38 -1.28 4.35 17.71
N GLY A 39 -1.76 3.15 18.08
CA GLY A 39 -1.86 2.02 17.15
C GLY A 39 -2.93 2.27 16.08
N ALA A 40 -4.08 2.82 16.48
CA ALA A 40 -5.15 3.19 15.55
C ALA A 40 -4.71 4.27 14.55
N LEU A 41 -4.00 5.31 15.02
CA LEU A 41 -3.43 6.35 14.17
C LEU A 41 -2.38 5.81 13.19
N THR A 42 -1.56 4.85 13.63
CA THR A 42 -0.59 4.18 12.75
C THR A 42 -1.28 3.43 11.61
N VAL A 43 -2.32 2.65 11.93
CA VAL A 43 -3.10 1.93 10.91
C VAL A 43 -3.75 2.93 9.94
N LEU A 44 -4.34 4.01 10.45
CA LEU A 44 -4.95 5.05 9.63
C LEU A 44 -3.93 5.70 8.68
N ALA A 45 -2.75 6.07 9.19
CA ALA A 45 -1.67 6.61 8.37
C ALA A 45 -1.23 5.61 7.30
N GLY A 46 -1.12 4.32 7.63
CA GLY A 46 -0.84 3.25 6.68
C GLY A 46 -1.88 3.16 5.57
N ILE A 47 -3.17 3.24 5.91
CA ILE A 47 -4.25 3.24 4.91
C ILE A 47 -4.13 4.44 3.97
N VAL A 48 -3.88 5.63 4.51
CA VAL A 48 -3.72 6.84 3.69
C VAL A 48 -2.55 6.70 2.72
N VAL A 49 -1.39 6.24 3.21
CA VAL A 49 -0.21 6.00 2.35
C VAL A 49 -0.52 4.95 1.29
N PHE A 50 -1.20 3.86 1.65
CA PHE A 50 -1.60 2.83 0.70
C PHE A 50 -2.49 3.39 -0.41
N VAL A 51 -3.56 4.10 -0.05
CA VAL A 51 -4.49 4.69 -1.03
C VAL A 51 -3.78 5.68 -1.94
N VAL A 52 -2.96 6.57 -1.40
CA VAL A 52 -2.20 7.55 -2.20
C VAL A 52 -1.22 6.84 -3.14
N SER A 53 -0.51 5.82 -2.66
CA SER A 53 0.43 5.06 -3.49
C SER A 53 -0.27 4.32 -4.63
N MET A 54 -1.43 3.71 -4.39
CA MET A 54 -2.21 3.02 -5.41
C MET A 54 -2.85 4.00 -6.41
N ALA A 55 -3.34 5.14 -5.94
CA ALA A 55 -3.87 6.19 -6.81
C ALA A 55 -2.77 6.76 -7.72
N GLY A 56 -1.58 7.04 -7.18
CA GLY A 56 -0.44 7.50 -7.95
C GLY A 56 0.05 6.45 -8.95
N ALA A 57 0.11 5.18 -8.53
CA ALA A 57 0.49 4.10 -9.42
C ALA A 57 -0.52 3.87 -10.55
N GLY A 58 -1.82 3.93 -10.25
CA GLY A 58 -2.89 3.84 -11.25
C GLY A 58 -2.84 5.00 -12.25
N TRP A 59 -2.59 6.22 -11.78
CA TRP A 59 -2.40 7.37 -12.66
C TRP A 59 -1.17 7.19 -13.56
N TRP A 60 -0.03 6.78 -13.00
CA TRP A 60 1.19 6.55 -13.79
C TRP A 60 1.01 5.45 -14.84
N LEU A 61 0.32 4.36 -14.48
CA LEU A 61 -0.03 3.32 -15.45
C LEU A 61 -0.93 3.88 -16.55
N SER A 62 -1.95 4.68 -16.22
CA SER A 62 -2.85 5.28 -17.22
C SER A 62 -2.10 6.12 -18.27
N THR A 63 -1.03 6.82 -17.87
CA THR A 63 -0.21 7.62 -18.80
C THR A 63 0.68 6.80 -19.74
N GLN A 64 0.83 5.49 -19.52
CA GLN A 64 1.60 4.61 -20.40
C GLN A 64 0.76 3.91 -21.46
N TYR A 65 -0.57 3.99 -21.34
CA TYR A 65 -1.51 3.42 -22.30
C TYR A 65 -2.07 4.47 -23.30
N ASP A 66 -1.68 5.73 -23.17
CA ASP A 66 -1.92 6.84 -24.13
C ASP A 66 -0.77 6.94 -25.15
#